data_AF-A0A7Y2H3N8-F1
#
_entry.id   AF-A0A7Y2H3N8-F1
#
_cell.length_a   1.000
_cell.length_b   1.000
_cell.length_c   1.000
_cell.angle_alpha   90.00
_cell.angle_beta   90.00
_cell.angle_gamma   90.00
#
_symmetry.space_group_name_H-M   'P 1'
#
loop_
_entity.id
_entity.type
_entity.pdbx_description
1 polymer ?
#
loop_
_entity_poly.entity_id
_entity_poly.type
_entity_poly.pdbx_seq_one_letter_code
_entity_poly.pdbx_strand_id
1 'polypeptide(L)' 'MGFSTDAIHAGQKPEETTGSVTIPIFQTSTYVQQGIGEHKGYE' A
#
# COMPACT_ATOMS: atom_id res chain seq x y z
N MET A 1 -8.46 -18.07 -7.35
CA MET A 1 -8.68 -17.37 -8.63
C MET A 1 -7.73 -17.99 -9.66
N GLY A 2 -7.91 -17.77 -10.97
CA GLY A 2 -6.99 -18.32 -11.98
C GLY A 2 -5.74 -17.44 -12.12
N PHE A 3 -4.65 -17.96 -12.69
CA PHE A 3 -3.39 -17.22 -12.85
C PHE A 3 -3.57 -15.81 -13.44
N SER A 4 -4.36 -15.68 -14.52
CA SER A 4 -4.63 -14.39 -15.16
C SER A 4 -5.34 -13.39 -14.24
N THR A 5 -6.18 -13.87 -13.34
CA THR A 5 -6.91 -13.03 -12.39
C THR A 5 -6.01 -12.63 -11.22
N ASP A 6 -5.21 -13.57 -10.72
CA ASP A 6 -4.26 -13.30 -9.64
C ASP A 6 -3.15 -12.34 -10.08
N ALA A 7 -2.66 -12.47 -11.32
CA ALA A 7 -1.65 -11.58 -11.88
C ALA A 7 -2.10 -10.10 -11.92
N ILE A 8 -3.41 -9.84 -11.98
CA ILE A 8 -3.95 -8.48 -12.03
C ILE A 8 -4.33 -7.97 -10.63
N HIS A 9 -4.89 -8.82 -9.77
CA HIS A 9 -5.55 -8.36 -8.53
C HIS A 9 -4.88 -8.81 -7.23
N ALA A 10 -4.02 -9.84 -7.26
CA ALA A 10 -3.41 -10.34 -6.04
C ALA A 10 -2.43 -9.31 -5.45
N GLY A 11 -2.53 -9.09 -4.14
CA GLY A 11 -1.65 -8.17 -3.40
C GLY A 11 -1.94 -6.68 -3.61
N GLN A 12 -2.89 -6.32 -4.49
CA GLN A 12 -3.22 -4.92 -4.80
C GLN A 12 -4.67 -4.64 -4.38
N LYS A 13 -4.84 -4.20 -3.13
CA LYS A 13 -6.12 -3.62 -2.68
C LYS A 13 -6.18 -2.15 -3.12
N PRO A 14 -7.38 -1.60 -3.39
CA PRO A 14 -7.53 -0.17 -3.57
C PRO A 14 -6.92 0.60 -2.41
N GLU A 15 -6.28 1.72 -2.71
CA GLU A 15 -5.65 2.56 -1.69
C GLU A 15 -6.70 3.11 -0.73
N GLU A 16 -6.46 2.99 0.58
CA GLU A 16 -7.49 3.19 1.61
C GLU A 16 -7.94 4.64 1.77
N THR A 17 -7.07 5.62 1.47
CA THR A 17 -7.35 7.05 1.67
C THR A 17 -8.14 7.66 0.51
N THR A 18 -7.82 7.28 -0.72
CA THR A 18 -8.31 7.89 -1.96
C THR A 18 -9.21 6.96 -2.77
N GLY A 19 -9.18 5.65 -2.50
CA GLY A 19 -9.87 4.65 -3.29
C GLY A 19 -9.23 4.36 -4.65
N SER A 20 -8.01 4.85 -4.90
CA SER A 20 -7.31 4.59 -6.16
C SER A 20 -7.14 3.09 -6.37
N VAL A 21 -7.59 2.61 -7.53
CA VAL A 21 -7.48 1.18 -7.90
C VAL A 21 -6.03 0.83 -8.23
N THR A 22 -5.27 1.78 -8.79
CA THR A 22 -3.83 1.64 -9.02
C THR A 22 -3.06 2.16 -7.81
N ILE A 23 -2.02 1.43 -7.41
CA ILE A 23 -1.16 1.81 -6.27
C ILE A 23 -0.41 3.12 -6.60
N PRO A 24 -0.48 4.16 -5.74
CA PRO A 24 0.29 5.37 -5.91
C PRO A 24 1.80 5.13 -5.85
N ILE A 25 2.57 5.95 -6.57
CA ILE A 25 4.02 5.99 -6.44
C ILE A 25 4.37 6.84 -5.21
N PHE A 26 4.73 6.19 -4.10
CA PHE A 26 5.18 6.88 -2.89
C PHE A 26 6.66 7.30 -2.99
N GLN A 27 6.92 8.41 -3.67
CA GLN A 27 8.26 8.99 -3.78
C GLN A 27 8.63 9.77 -2.50
N THR A 28 8.73 9.05 -1.39
CA THR A 28 9.16 9.59 -0.10
C THR A 28 10.30 8.73 0.45
N SER A 29 11.17 9.34 1.26
CA SER A 29 12.24 8.63 1.96
C SER A 29 11.83 8.19 3.37
N THR A 30 10.73 8.72 3.92
CA THR A 30 10.29 8.41 5.29
C THR A 30 8.79 8.68 5.50
N TYR A 31 8.24 8.18 6.61
CA TYR A 31 6.87 8.36 7.07
C TYR A 31 6.85 8.85 8.52
N VAL A 32 5.84 9.65 8.87
CA VAL A 32 5.67 10.15 10.24
C VAL A 32 5.34 8.99 11.19
N GLN A 33 6.15 8.83 12.23
CA GLN A 33 5.93 7.87 13.33
C GLN A 33 5.02 8.49 14.40
N GLN A 34 4.20 7.67 15.05
CA GLN A 34 3.30 8.13 16.12
C GLN A 34 4.02 8.27 17.47
N GLY A 35 5.08 7.48 17.65
CA GLY A 35 5.88 7.41 18.85
C GLY A 35 7.07 6.47 18.65
N ILE A 36 7.88 6.30 19.68
CA ILE A 36 9.04 5.39 19.63
C ILE A 36 8.52 3.95 19.48
N GLY A 37 8.88 3.29 18.38
CA GLY A 37 8.41 1.95 18.06
C GLY A 37 6.96 1.87 17.57
N GLU A 38 6.30 3.02 17.32
CA GLU A 38 4.92 3.09 16.83
C GLU A 38 4.90 3.62 15.38
N HIS A 39 4.86 2.70 14.41
CA HIS A 39 4.91 3.00 12.97
C HIS A 39 3.65 2.49 12.24
N LYS A 40 3.34 3.08 11.08
CA LYS A 40 2.14 2.75 10.29
C LYS A 40 2.34 1.56 9.34
N GLY A 41 3.19 0.60 9.72
CA GLY A 41 3.59 -0.52 8.86
C GLY A 41 4.74 -0.19 7.88
N TYR A 42 5.26 1.03 7.91
CA TYR A 42 6.46 1.45 7.19
C TYR A 42 7.48 1.99 8.20
N GLU A 43 8.68 1.43 8.20
CA GLU A 43 9.84 1.85 9.00
C GLU A 43 11.08 1.89 8.10
#